data_AF-A0A7S1VRT1-F1
#
_entry.id   AF-A0A7S1VRT1-F1
#
_cell.length_a   1.000
_cell.length_b   1.000
_cell.length_c   1.000
_cell.angle_alpha   90.00
_cell.angle_beta   90.00
_cell.angle_gamma   90.00
#
_symmetry.space_group_name_H-M   'P 1'
#
loop_
_entity.id
_entity.type
_entity.pdbx_description
1 polymer ?
#
loop_
_entity_poly.entity_id
_entity_poly.type
_entity_poly.pdbx_seq_one_letter_code
_entity_poly.pdbx_strand_id
1 'polypeptide(L)'
;PFLAMCASPMATTDLLKMFVDKKEDVLKDKSTRLSGPLHVAAWNGQSLNVVQYLTTLMGYNALMEKTASGTTPLHRAMERQADEDVVKYLVDAEPAALFQKDSGSRDAFLLACKYHSAYVVTYLMKQYPSCFQQRYF
;
A
#
# COMPACT_ATOMS: atom_id res chain seq x y z
N PRO A 1 5.92 -3.94 -18.20
CA PRO A 1 7.33 -3.50 -17.96
C PRO A 1 7.46 -2.64 -16.69
N PHE A 2 6.65 -1.58 -16.55
CA PHE A 2 6.72 -0.67 -15.41
C PHE A 2 6.29 -1.33 -14.09
N LEU A 3 5.18 -2.07 -14.07
CA LEU A 3 4.76 -2.82 -12.88
C LEU A 3 5.83 -3.83 -12.43
N ALA A 4 6.54 -4.46 -13.37
CA ALA A 4 7.65 -5.35 -13.02
C ALA A 4 8.84 -4.58 -12.41
N MET A 5 9.10 -3.35 -12.87
CA MET A 5 10.09 -2.46 -12.25
C MET A 5 9.68 -2.11 -10.81
N CYS A 6 8.40 -1.82 -10.55
CA CYS A 6 7.89 -1.54 -9.20
C CYS A 6 7.98 -2.75 -8.25
N ALA A 7 8.11 -3.97 -8.78
CA ALA A 7 8.35 -5.18 -8.00
C ALA A 7 9.84 -5.49 -7.79
N SER A 8 10.72 -4.87 -8.59
CA SER A 8 12.14 -5.22 -8.65
C SER A 8 12.87 -4.76 -7.39
N PRO A 9 13.79 -5.56 -6.82
CA PRO A 9 14.67 -5.09 -5.75
C PRO A 9 15.63 -3.99 -6.20
N MET A 10 15.82 -3.82 -7.51
CA MET A 10 16.63 -2.73 -8.09
C MET A 10 15.81 -1.46 -8.32
N ALA A 11 14.52 -1.41 -7.93
CA ALA A 11 13.71 -0.23 -8.14
C ALA A 11 14.30 0.98 -7.40
N THR A 12 14.65 2.00 -8.18
CA THR A 12 15.07 3.30 -7.66
C THR A 12 14.16 4.39 -8.20
N THR A 13 14.12 5.53 -7.53
CA THR A 13 13.37 6.71 -7.99
C THR A 13 13.82 7.15 -9.38
N ASP A 14 15.12 7.04 -9.69
CA ASP A 14 15.68 7.39 -11.00
C ASP A 14 15.18 6.45 -12.10
N LEU A 15 15.17 5.14 -11.85
CA LEU A 15 14.64 4.17 -12.82
C LEU A 15 13.15 4.38 -13.04
N LEU A 16 12.38 4.63 -11.96
CA LEU A 16 10.95 4.93 -12.11
C LEU A 16 10.73 6.21 -12.92
N LYS A 17 11.52 7.26 -12.66
CA LYS A 17 11.49 8.50 -13.43
C LYS A 17 11.77 8.26 -14.91
N MET A 18 12.83 7.51 -15.23
CA MET A 18 13.16 7.16 -16.62
C MET A 18 12.04 6.43 -17.35
N PHE A 19 11.25 5.60 -16.66
CA PHE A 19 10.10 4.93 -17.27
C PHE A 19 8.93 5.88 -17.49
N VAL A 20 8.63 6.75 -16.53
CA VAL A 20 7.56 7.75 -16.62
C VAL A 20 7.86 8.76 -17.73
N ASP A 21 9.11 9.25 -17.81
CA ASP A 21 9.55 10.18 -18.86
C ASP A 21 9.43 9.58 -20.27
N LYS A 22 9.62 8.26 -20.40
CA LYS A 22 9.46 7.55 -21.68
C LYS A 22 8.00 7.32 -22.05
N LYS A 23 7.11 7.20 -21.05
CA LYS A 23 5.69 6.93 -21.26
C LYS A 23 4.90 7.33 -20.02
N GLU A 24 4.21 8.46 -20.11
CA GLU A 24 3.45 9.05 -19.00
C GLU A 24 2.34 8.13 -18.47
N ASP A 25 1.71 7.35 -19.34
CA ASP A 25 0.58 6.47 -18.96
C ASP A 25 0.97 5.22 -18.17
N VAL A 26 2.26 4.94 -17.94
CA VAL A 26 2.68 3.73 -17.19
C VAL A 26 2.18 3.72 -15.75
N LEU A 27 1.87 4.89 -15.17
CA LEU A 27 1.32 5.03 -13.83
C LEU A 27 -0.11 4.46 -13.73
N LYS A 28 -0.84 4.39 -14.85
CA LYS A 28 -2.20 3.82 -14.92
C LYS A 28 -2.18 2.32 -15.24
N ASP A 29 -1.02 1.74 -15.50
CA ASP A 29 -0.91 0.31 -15.79
C ASP A 29 -1.39 -0.49 -14.58
N LYS A 30 -2.28 -1.46 -14.84
CA LYS A 30 -2.76 -2.40 -13.83
C LYS A 30 -2.47 -3.83 -14.26
N SER A 31 -2.17 -4.69 -13.28
CA SER A 31 -2.05 -6.13 -13.52
C SER A 31 -3.42 -6.75 -13.86
N THR A 32 -3.43 -8.03 -14.22
CA THR A 32 -4.68 -8.80 -14.44
C THR A 32 -5.58 -8.87 -13.20
N ARG A 33 -5.03 -8.58 -12.01
CA ARG A 33 -5.78 -8.50 -10.74
C ARG A 33 -6.18 -7.07 -10.39
N LEU A 34 -6.08 -6.13 -11.32
CA LEU A 34 -6.26 -4.69 -11.09
C LEU A 34 -5.27 -4.11 -10.06
N SER A 35 -4.11 -4.73 -9.87
CA SER A 35 -3.05 -4.19 -9.01
C SER A 35 -2.28 -3.10 -9.77
N GLY A 36 -2.30 -1.87 -9.26
CA GLY A 36 -1.49 -0.76 -9.76
C GLY A 36 -0.07 -0.74 -9.16
N PRO A 37 0.75 0.26 -9.53
CA PRO A 37 2.14 0.39 -9.08
C PRO A 37 2.29 0.35 -7.55
N LEU A 38 1.45 1.07 -6.80
CA LEU A 38 1.51 1.10 -5.34
C LEU A 38 1.15 -0.25 -4.69
N HIS A 39 0.19 -1.00 -5.23
CA HIS A 39 -0.11 -2.35 -4.73
C HIS A 39 1.09 -3.27 -4.93
N VAL A 40 1.77 -3.16 -6.08
CA VAL A 40 2.93 -3.98 -6.41
C VAL A 40 4.12 -3.61 -5.53
N ALA A 41 4.38 -2.32 -5.33
CA ALA A 41 5.45 -1.85 -4.46
C ALA A 41 5.24 -2.31 -3.00
N ALA A 42 4.03 -2.13 -2.47
CA ALA A 42 3.68 -2.58 -1.12
C ALA A 42 3.79 -4.10 -0.95
N TRP A 43 3.34 -4.88 -1.94
CA TRP A 43 3.40 -6.34 -1.89
C TRP A 43 4.84 -6.88 -1.95
N ASN A 44 5.74 -6.21 -2.66
CA ASN A 44 7.12 -6.65 -2.79
C ASN A 44 8.05 -6.03 -1.73
N GLY A 45 7.50 -5.33 -0.73
CA GLY A 45 8.30 -4.75 0.36
C GLY A 45 9.29 -3.69 -0.13
N GLN A 46 8.89 -2.89 -1.13
CA GLN A 46 9.74 -1.82 -1.63
C GLN A 46 10.05 -0.78 -0.56
N SER A 47 11.20 -0.12 -0.71
CA SER A 47 11.64 0.92 0.23
C SER A 47 10.64 2.07 0.35
N LEU A 48 10.64 2.73 1.50
CA LEU A 48 9.83 3.93 1.75
C LEU A 48 10.01 4.99 0.66
N ASN A 49 11.24 5.24 0.22
CA ASN A 49 11.54 6.22 -0.84
C ASN A 49 10.82 5.91 -2.15
N VAL A 50 10.76 4.63 -2.54
CA VAL A 50 10.05 4.19 -3.75
C VAL A 50 8.54 4.38 -3.60
N VAL A 51 7.98 3.99 -2.44
CA VAL A 51 6.54 4.12 -2.17
C VAL A 51 6.13 5.60 -2.13
N GLN A 52 6.90 6.45 -1.46
CA GLN A 52 6.70 7.90 -1.42
C GLN A 52 6.74 8.49 -2.83
N TYR A 53 7.78 8.17 -3.61
CA TYR A 53 7.92 8.68 -4.96
C TYR A 53 6.76 8.27 -5.86
N LEU A 54 6.34 7.00 -5.84
CA LEU A 54 5.16 6.54 -6.57
C LEU A 54 3.89 7.28 -6.13
N THR A 55 3.73 7.53 -4.83
CA THR A 55 2.59 8.30 -4.31
C THR A 55 2.60 9.75 -4.82
N THR A 56 3.77 10.39 -4.89
CA THR A 56 3.86 11.76 -5.43
C THR A 56 3.50 11.85 -6.90
N LEU A 57 3.84 10.82 -7.69
CA LEU A 57 3.54 10.76 -9.11
C LEU A 57 2.07 10.43 -9.39
N MET A 58 1.47 9.56 -8.57
CA MET A 58 0.10 9.08 -8.77
C MET A 58 -0.97 9.89 -8.02
N GLY A 59 -0.57 10.65 -7.01
CA GLY A 59 -1.45 11.32 -6.06
C GLY A 59 -2.00 10.39 -4.96
N TYR A 60 -2.45 11.00 -3.86
CA TYR A 60 -2.93 10.28 -2.66
C TYR A 60 -4.16 9.40 -2.93
N ASN A 61 -5.00 9.73 -3.92
CA ASN A 61 -6.15 8.90 -4.31
C ASN A 61 -5.74 7.46 -4.67
N ALA A 62 -4.51 7.26 -5.16
CA ALA A 62 -3.99 5.95 -5.51
C ALA A 62 -3.80 5.03 -4.28
N LEU A 63 -3.70 5.58 -3.07
CA LEU A 63 -3.65 4.83 -1.80
C LEU A 63 -4.99 4.15 -1.45
N MET A 64 -6.08 4.61 -2.05
CA MET A 64 -7.43 4.06 -1.87
C MET A 64 -7.86 3.13 -3.00
N GLU A 65 -7.06 3.01 -4.06
CA GLU A 65 -7.40 2.14 -5.18
C GLU A 65 -7.51 0.69 -4.73
N LYS A 66 -8.56 0.02 -5.21
CA LYS A 66 -8.80 -1.39 -4.91
C LYS A 66 -8.41 -2.28 -6.08
N THR A 67 -7.77 -3.39 -5.76
CA THR A 67 -7.60 -4.50 -6.70
C THR A 67 -8.93 -5.22 -6.92
N ALA A 68 -8.94 -6.23 -7.80
CA ALA A 68 -10.11 -7.08 -8.05
C ALA A 68 -10.60 -7.82 -6.79
N SER A 69 -9.74 -8.00 -5.79
CA SER A 69 -10.10 -8.60 -4.49
C SER A 69 -10.44 -7.55 -3.42
N GLY A 70 -10.71 -6.31 -3.81
CA GLY A 70 -11.03 -5.22 -2.88
C GLY A 70 -9.86 -4.70 -2.04
N THR A 71 -8.64 -5.21 -2.26
CA THR A 71 -7.48 -4.84 -1.42
C THR A 71 -6.86 -3.51 -1.85
N THR A 72 -6.56 -2.66 -0.88
CA THR A 72 -5.77 -1.41 -1.08
C THR A 72 -4.27 -1.69 -1.00
N PRO A 73 -3.38 -0.74 -1.37
CA PRO A 73 -1.94 -0.87 -1.13
C PRO A 73 -1.62 -1.15 0.34
N LEU A 74 -2.36 -0.55 1.29
CA LEU A 74 -2.20 -0.82 2.71
C LEU A 74 -2.50 -2.29 3.08
N HIS A 75 -3.55 -2.90 2.52
CA HIS A 75 -3.82 -4.33 2.73
C HIS A 75 -2.62 -5.18 2.26
N ARG A 76 -2.03 -4.85 1.11
CA ARG A 76 -0.85 -5.56 0.57
C ARG A 76 0.37 -5.40 1.46
N ALA A 77 0.61 -4.19 1.99
CA ALA A 77 1.68 -3.93 2.94
C ALA A 77 1.51 -4.79 4.21
N MET A 78 0.28 -4.88 4.74
CA MET A 78 -0.02 -5.70 5.91
C MET A 78 0.16 -7.20 5.66
N GLU A 79 -0.38 -7.72 4.57
CA GLU A 79 -0.27 -9.14 4.20
C GLU A 79 1.18 -9.59 3.97
N ARG A 80 2.05 -8.66 3.55
CA ARG A 80 3.45 -8.96 3.21
C ARG A 80 4.46 -8.46 4.21
N GLN A 81 4.01 -8.00 5.38
CA GLN A 81 4.89 -7.51 6.44
C GLN A 81 5.87 -6.47 5.89
N ALA A 82 5.35 -5.51 5.13
CA ALA A 82 6.16 -4.41 4.62
C ALA A 82 6.84 -3.67 5.78
N ASP A 83 7.90 -2.94 5.46
CA ASP A 83 8.62 -2.17 6.46
C ASP A 83 7.68 -1.26 7.27
N GLU A 84 7.93 -1.16 8.57
CA GLU A 84 7.06 -0.41 9.49
C GLU A 84 6.94 1.06 9.10
N ASP A 85 7.98 1.65 8.51
CA ASP A 85 7.96 3.03 8.05
C ASP A 85 7.14 3.20 6.76
N VAL A 86 7.12 2.19 5.89
CA VAL A 86 6.18 2.15 4.75
C VAL A 86 4.75 2.09 5.25
N VAL A 87 4.47 1.25 6.24
CA VAL A 87 3.14 1.15 6.85
C VAL A 87 2.71 2.47 7.48
N LYS A 88 3.55 3.09 8.31
CA LYS A 88 3.26 4.40 8.92
C LYS A 88 2.95 5.43 7.85
N TYR A 89 3.80 5.53 6.83
CA TYR A 89 3.58 6.46 5.73
C TYR A 89 2.24 6.23 5.02
N LEU A 90 1.90 4.98 4.65
CA LEU A 90 0.64 4.69 3.96
C LEU A 90 -0.58 5.05 4.82
N VAL A 91 -0.49 4.85 6.13
CA VAL A 91 -1.57 5.16 7.07
C VAL A 91 -1.69 6.66 7.31
N ASP A 92 -0.58 7.35 7.52
CA ASP A 92 -0.58 8.78 7.81
C ASP A 92 -0.92 9.62 6.57
N ALA A 93 -0.53 9.13 5.38
CA ALA A 93 -0.87 9.73 4.11
C ALA A 93 -2.36 9.60 3.78
N GLU A 94 -3.01 8.49 4.16
CA GLU A 94 -4.42 8.25 3.90
C GLU A 94 -5.07 7.39 5.00
N PRO A 95 -5.49 8.00 6.12
CA PRO A 95 -6.06 7.27 7.26
C PRO A 95 -7.36 6.53 6.93
N ALA A 96 -8.11 6.99 5.91
CA ALA A 96 -9.36 6.32 5.51
C ALA A 96 -9.11 4.89 4.98
N ALA A 97 -7.88 4.58 4.54
CA ALA A 97 -7.48 3.25 4.10
C ALA A 97 -7.59 2.20 5.21
N LEU A 98 -7.50 2.60 6.48
CA LEU A 98 -7.62 1.70 7.63
C LEU A 98 -9.00 1.06 7.77
N PHE A 99 -10.04 1.76 7.32
CA PHE A 99 -11.44 1.31 7.42
C PHE A 99 -11.93 0.60 6.16
N GLN A 100 -11.11 0.58 5.10
CA GLN A 100 -11.44 -0.15 3.89
C GLN A 100 -11.43 -1.64 4.18
N LYS A 101 -12.45 -2.33 3.68
CA LYS A 101 -12.53 -3.78 3.69
C LYS A 101 -12.20 -4.35 2.32
N ASP A 102 -11.45 -5.45 2.33
CA ASP A 102 -11.27 -6.31 1.18
C ASP A 102 -12.50 -7.20 0.90
N SER A 103 -12.46 -8.01 -0.16
CA SER A 103 -13.56 -8.92 -0.50
C SER A 103 -13.85 -9.98 0.58
N GLY A 104 -12.91 -10.23 1.50
CA GLY A 104 -13.09 -11.10 2.66
C GLY A 104 -13.65 -10.37 3.89
N SER A 105 -14.10 -9.11 3.73
CA SER A 105 -14.52 -8.24 4.83
C SER A 105 -13.41 -7.94 5.86
N ARG A 106 -12.14 -8.14 5.48
CA ARG A 106 -10.98 -7.88 6.35
C ARG A 106 -10.49 -6.47 6.07
N ASP A 107 -10.21 -5.74 7.15
CA ASP A 107 -9.58 -4.42 7.08
C ASP A 107 -8.07 -4.51 7.40
N ALA A 108 -7.38 -3.37 7.32
CA ALA A 108 -5.95 -3.30 7.57
C ALA A 108 -5.55 -3.77 8.98
N PHE A 109 -6.39 -3.51 9.99
CA PHE A 109 -6.09 -3.92 11.37
C PHE A 109 -6.19 -5.44 11.54
N LEU A 110 -7.23 -6.07 10.99
CA LEU A 110 -7.37 -7.53 11.06
C LEU A 110 -6.20 -8.23 10.35
N LEU A 111 -5.75 -7.67 9.23
CA LEU A 111 -4.55 -8.15 8.54
C LEU A 111 -3.28 -7.94 9.35
N ALA A 112 -3.12 -6.77 10.00
CA ALA A 112 -1.99 -6.50 10.88
C ALA A 112 -1.89 -7.52 12.02
N CYS A 113 -3.01 -7.82 12.68
CA CYS A 113 -3.06 -8.83 13.75
C CYS A 113 -2.74 -10.25 13.26
N LYS A 114 -3.11 -10.57 12.02
CA LYS A 114 -2.93 -11.92 11.48
C LYS A 114 -1.54 -12.15 10.92
N TYR A 115 -0.98 -11.15 10.27
CA TYR A 115 0.20 -11.32 9.43
C TYR A 115 1.39 -10.44 9.84
N HIS A 116 1.20 -9.33 10.54
CA HIS A 116 2.24 -8.34 10.77
C HIS A 116 2.77 -8.33 12.22
N SER A 117 3.63 -7.35 12.51
CA SER A 117 4.35 -7.20 13.77
C SER A 117 3.42 -6.66 14.85
N ALA A 118 3.63 -7.12 16.08
CA ALA A 118 2.97 -6.56 17.26
C ALA A 118 3.21 -5.04 17.36
N TYR A 119 4.37 -4.55 16.89
CA TYR A 119 4.65 -3.12 16.85
C TYR A 119 3.64 -2.36 15.99
N VAL A 120 3.38 -2.79 14.75
CA VAL A 120 2.40 -2.16 13.86
C VAL A 120 1.00 -2.19 14.47
N VAL A 121 0.61 -3.30 15.09
CA VAL A 121 -0.68 -3.39 15.79
C VAL A 121 -0.75 -2.36 16.93
N THR A 122 0.29 -2.26 17.75
CA THR A 122 0.33 -1.27 18.85
C THR A 122 0.35 0.16 18.33
N TYR A 123 1.00 0.42 17.19
CA TYR A 123 0.99 1.73 16.52
C TYR A 123 -0.43 2.11 16.11
N LEU A 124 -1.13 1.21 15.40
CA LEU A 124 -2.51 1.43 14.97
C LEU A 124 -3.45 1.65 16.16
N MET A 125 -3.30 0.88 17.24
CA MET A 125 -4.13 1.05 18.44
C MET A 125 -3.91 2.39 19.14
N LYS A 126 -2.67 2.88 19.17
CA LYS A 126 -2.31 4.14 19.84
C LYS A 126 -2.72 5.36 19.02
N GLN A 127 -2.45 5.36 17.71
CA GLN A 127 -2.68 6.52 16.85
C GLN A 127 -4.10 6.57 16.29
N TYR A 128 -4.72 5.40 16.06
CA TYR A 128 -6.03 5.28 15.41
C TYR A 128 -6.97 4.37 16.21
N PRO A 129 -7.35 4.76 17.45
CA PRO A 129 -8.16 3.92 18.33
C PRO A 129 -9.54 3.56 17.75
N SER A 130 -10.07 4.40 16.86
CA SER A 130 -11.31 4.15 16.12
C SER A 130 -11.30 2.86 15.30
N CYS A 131 -10.13 2.39 14.84
CA CYS A 131 -10.01 1.21 13.98
C CYS A 131 -10.31 -0.12 14.69
N PHE A 132 -10.29 -0.15 16.03
CA PHE A 132 -10.71 -1.31 16.80
C PHE A 132 -12.04 -1.09 17.54
N GLN A 133 -12.40 0.15 17.89
CA GLN A 133 -13.65 0.45 18.60
C GLN A 133 -14.91 0.13 17.81
N GLN A 134 -14.86 0.24 16.47
CA GLN A 134 -15.99 -0.10 15.58
C GLN A 134 -16.38 -1.59 15.58
N ARG A 135 -15.67 -2.45 16.32
CA ARG A 135 -15.96 -3.90 16.41
C ARG A 135 -16.72 -4.33 17.66
N TYR A 136 -16.93 -3.43 18.61
CA TYR A 136 -17.58 -3.71 19.89
C TYR A 136 -18.99 -3.09 20.02
N PHE A 137 -19.52 -2.54 18.92
CA PHE A 137 -20.90 -2.08 18.76
C PHE A 137 -21.50 -2.70 17.51
#